data_AF-D3BAW9-F1
#
_entry.id   AF-D3BAW9-F1
#
_cell.length_a   1.000
_cell.length_b   1.000
_cell.length_c   1.000
_cell.angle_alpha   90.00
_cell.angle_beta   90.00
_cell.angle_gamma   90.00
#
_symmetry.space_group_name_H-M   'P 1'
#
loop_
_entity.id
_entity.type
_entity.pdbx_description
1 polymer ?
#
loop_
_entity_poly.entity_id
_entity_poly.type
_entity_poly.pdbx_seq_one_letter_code
_entity_poly.pdbx_strand_id
1 'polypeptide(L)'
;MSDIESNNDDDNHNNNNNNNDGDDDDDDDEVVDEFDVEENNDETRGNNNNNNTNNDRVKVTSIRDDISLVRFAYIILFGIVGVLIRYMANALFVRGFHKDSFWSTAVINIIGSAIIGFLHVVGVEKKAINVNLRYGLLVGLLGGFTTFSGYALDSVLLFEKKQTKYTIIGVFYYILSPVAGIAVTLISIHLTRRFFRPEQRQQPNHNNSNDNNNNNNNNNHNDIELQQR
;
A
#
# COMPACT_ATOMS: atom_id res chain seq x y z
N MET A 1 -47.36 75.07 -20.44
CA MET A 1 -46.48 74.21 -19.64
C MET A 1 -45.10 74.23 -20.29
N SER A 2 -44.29 75.28 -20.26
CA SER A 2 -44.14 76.41 -19.34
C SER A 2 -43.92 76.00 -17.88
N ASP A 3 -42.72 76.33 -17.42
CA ASP A 3 -42.43 76.99 -16.14
C ASP A 3 -41.65 76.19 -15.08
N ILE A 4 -40.57 76.87 -14.66
CA ILE A 4 -39.90 76.93 -13.35
C ILE A 4 -38.59 76.13 -13.25
N GLU A 5 -37.40 76.75 -13.38
CA GLU A 5 -36.68 77.61 -12.38
C GLU A 5 -36.40 76.82 -11.07
N SER A 6 -35.28 76.89 -10.38
CA SER A 6 -34.22 77.90 -10.28
C SER A 6 -33.21 77.39 -9.22
N ASN A 7 -31.94 77.77 -9.42
CA ASN A 7 -30.92 78.20 -8.43
C ASN A 7 -30.44 77.22 -7.35
N ASN A 8 -29.14 76.89 -7.36
CA ASN A 8 -27.96 77.64 -6.89
C ASN A 8 -27.77 77.51 -5.37
N ASP A 9 -26.52 77.21 -5.02
CA ASP A 9 -25.67 77.85 -4.01
C ASP A 9 -24.58 76.80 -3.66
N ASP A 10 -23.34 77.00 -4.11
CA ASP A 10 -22.27 77.72 -3.36
C ASP A 10 -21.87 76.91 -2.11
N ASP A 11 -20.63 76.55 -1.79
CA ASP A 11 -19.29 77.02 -2.11
C ASP A 11 -18.34 75.88 -1.65
N ASN A 12 -17.13 75.78 -2.20
CA ASN A 12 -15.92 76.16 -1.46
C ASN A 12 -14.62 75.67 -2.16
N HIS A 13 -13.67 76.60 -2.14
CA HIS A 13 -12.29 76.67 -2.59
C HIS A 13 -11.47 75.36 -2.57
N ASN A 14 -10.39 75.19 -3.34
CA ASN A 14 -9.32 76.17 -3.57
C ASN A 14 -8.33 75.68 -4.65
N ASN A 15 -7.76 76.66 -5.35
CA ASN A 15 -6.55 76.67 -6.17
C ASN A 15 -5.48 75.62 -5.82
N ASN A 16 -4.87 75.00 -6.83
CA ASN A 16 -3.65 75.54 -7.45
C ASN A 16 -3.12 74.65 -8.58
N ASN A 17 -2.90 75.28 -9.74
CA ASN A 17 -1.67 75.23 -10.55
C ASN A 17 -0.89 73.90 -10.56
N ASN A 18 -0.80 73.23 -11.71
CA ASN A 18 0.01 73.66 -12.86
C ASN A 18 -0.03 72.61 -13.97
N ASN A 19 0.08 73.14 -15.18
CA ASN A 19 0.05 72.48 -16.48
C ASN A 19 1.21 71.50 -16.73
N ASN A 20 0.98 70.77 -17.84
CA ASN A 20 1.88 70.11 -18.78
C ASN A 20 1.95 68.58 -18.59
N ASP A 21 1.20 67.84 -19.41
CA ASP A 21 1.38 67.57 -20.85
C ASP A 21 2.48 66.53 -21.07
N GLY A 22 2.13 65.43 -21.74
CA GLY A 22 3.10 64.50 -22.30
C GLY A 22 2.62 63.06 -22.23
N ASP A 23 1.91 62.68 -23.29
CA ASP A 23 1.49 61.33 -23.64
C ASP A 23 2.66 60.35 -23.88
N ASP A 24 2.27 59.10 -24.14
CA ASP A 24 2.97 58.06 -24.90
C ASP A 24 3.66 56.93 -24.10
N ASP A 25 2.92 55.81 -24.03
CA ASP A 25 3.22 54.51 -24.66
C ASP A 25 4.38 53.61 -24.18
N ASP A 26 4.02 52.32 -24.20
CA ASP A 26 4.81 51.12 -24.49
C ASP A 26 5.61 50.41 -23.38
N ASP A 27 5.10 49.20 -23.05
CA ASP A 27 5.79 47.91 -23.00
C ASP A 27 7.19 47.84 -22.35
N ASP A 28 7.23 47.53 -21.05
CA ASP A 28 8.43 47.07 -20.36
C ASP A 28 8.55 45.53 -20.42
N ASP A 29 9.40 45.06 -21.33
CA ASP A 29 10.08 43.77 -21.30
C ASP A 29 11.16 43.77 -20.19
N GLU A 30 11.06 42.91 -19.17
CA GLU A 30 12.10 42.75 -18.15
C GLU A 30 12.77 41.36 -18.19
N VAL A 31 13.91 41.36 -18.88
CA VAL A 31 15.22 40.73 -18.60
C VAL A 31 15.28 39.34 -17.93
N VAL A 32 15.91 38.41 -18.67
CA VAL A 32 16.33 37.07 -18.24
C VAL A 32 17.73 37.17 -17.61
N ASP A 33 17.88 36.78 -16.34
CA ASP A 33 19.20 36.70 -15.68
C ASP A 33 19.95 35.43 -16.07
N GLU A 34 21.12 35.63 -16.67
CA GLU A 34 22.15 34.64 -16.98
C GLU A 34 23.07 34.48 -15.76
N PHE A 35 23.16 33.27 -15.20
CA PHE A 35 24.09 32.94 -14.12
C PHE A 35 25.10 31.90 -14.60
N ASP A 36 26.32 32.37 -14.86
CA ASP A 36 27.51 31.57 -15.10
C ASP A 36 27.94 30.82 -13.83
N VAL A 37 28.29 29.54 -13.96
CA VAL A 37 29.00 28.79 -12.91
C VAL A 37 30.29 28.23 -13.49
N GLU A 38 31.41 28.77 -12.99
CA GLU A 38 32.79 28.43 -13.33
C GLU A 38 33.13 26.95 -13.06
N GLU A 39 33.80 26.35 -14.05
CA GLU A 39 34.45 25.04 -13.98
C GLU A 39 35.82 25.18 -13.30
N ASN A 40 35.98 24.67 -12.08
CA ASN A 40 37.28 24.55 -11.42
C ASN A 40 37.72 23.07 -11.40
N ASN A 41 38.70 22.77 -12.26
CA ASN A 41 39.47 21.54 -12.26
C ASN A 41 40.58 21.61 -11.21
N ASP A 42 40.58 20.71 -10.23
CA ASP A 42 41.74 20.48 -9.38
C ASP A 42 42.00 18.98 -9.22
N GLU A 43 43.06 18.51 -9.88
CA GLU A 43 43.60 17.17 -9.74
C GLU A 43 44.39 17.09 -8.43
N THR A 44 44.01 16.19 -7.51
CA THR A 44 44.96 15.68 -6.53
C THR A 44 44.76 14.19 -6.26
N ARG A 45 45.85 13.45 -6.44
CA ARG A 45 46.00 12.00 -6.23
C ARG A 45 45.68 11.62 -4.78
N GLY A 46 44.80 10.63 -4.61
CA GLY A 46 44.54 9.97 -3.34
C GLY A 46 44.28 8.47 -3.54
N ASN A 47 45.35 7.69 -3.41
CA ASN A 47 45.35 6.24 -3.26
C ASN A 47 44.49 5.82 -2.05
N ASN A 48 43.48 4.96 -2.22
CA ASN A 48 43.15 3.82 -1.33
C ASN A 48 41.76 3.22 -1.59
N ASN A 49 41.67 1.90 -1.44
CA ASN A 49 40.48 1.07 -1.15
C ASN A 49 39.71 0.43 -2.33
N ASN A 50 40.37 -0.47 -3.07
CA ASN A 50 39.73 -1.44 -3.98
C ASN A 50 39.10 -2.67 -3.28
N ASN A 51 38.80 -2.59 -1.97
CA ASN A 51 38.22 -3.72 -1.23
C ASN A 51 36.73 -3.52 -0.83
N ASN A 52 36.17 -2.32 -1.00
CA ASN A 52 34.73 -2.06 -0.72
C ASN A 52 33.84 -2.13 -1.96
N THR A 53 34.40 -1.89 -3.15
CA THR A 53 33.62 -1.85 -4.40
C THR A 53 33.01 -3.19 -4.76
N ASN A 54 33.62 -4.31 -4.38
CA ASN A 54 33.07 -5.65 -4.64
C ASN A 54 31.89 -5.97 -3.72
N ASN A 55 31.95 -5.60 -2.44
CA ASN A 55 30.84 -5.82 -1.51
C ASN A 55 29.64 -4.91 -1.84
N ASP A 56 29.89 -3.67 -2.24
CA ASP A 56 28.84 -2.75 -2.64
C ASP A 56 28.21 -3.16 -3.98
N ARG A 57 29.01 -3.61 -4.96
CA ARG A 57 28.48 -4.11 -6.24
C ARG A 57 27.69 -5.40 -6.09
N VAL A 58 28.16 -6.36 -5.28
CA VAL A 58 27.46 -7.61 -4.98
C VAL A 58 26.14 -7.35 -4.24
N LYS A 59 26.12 -6.38 -3.32
CA LYS A 59 24.90 -5.99 -2.58
C LYS A 59 23.91 -5.24 -3.47
N VAL A 60 24.38 -4.37 -4.37
CA VAL A 60 23.53 -3.63 -5.32
C VAL A 60 22.92 -4.56 -6.38
N THR A 61 23.64 -5.58 -6.86
CA THR A 61 23.06 -6.62 -7.73
C THR A 61 22.01 -7.45 -7.01
N SER A 62 22.25 -7.83 -5.74
CA SER A 62 21.26 -8.56 -4.93
C SER A 62 19.96 -7.78 -4.71
N ILE A 63 20.01 -6.45 -4.59
CA ILE A 63 18.81 -5.62 -4.38
C ILE A 63 17.97 -5.50 -5.66
N ARG A 64 18.60 -5.50 -6.84
CA ARG A 64 17.89 -5.44 -8.13
C ARG A 64 17.19 -6.75 -8.48
N ASP A 65 17.71 -7.88 -8.04
CA ASP A 65 17.14 -9.21 -8.30
C ASP A 65 15.88 -9.49 -7.44
N ASP A 66 15.69 -8.77 -6.33
CA ASP A 66 14.55 -8.94 -5.42
C ASP A 66 13.22 -8.33 -5.93
N ILE A 67 13.30 -7.48 -6.95
CA ILE A 67 12.15 -6.87 -7.62
C ILE A 67 12.05 -7.44 -9.04
N SER A 68 11.53 -8.67 -9.15
CA SER A 68 11.40 -9.32 -10.45
C SER A 68 10.34 -8.65 -11.32
N LEU A 69 10.61 -8.49 -12.62
CA LEU A 69 9.62 -8.08 -13.62
C LEU A 69 8.36 -8.94 -13.57
N VAL A 70 8.53 -10.22 -13.26
CA VAL A 70 7.43 -11.16 -13.04
C VAL A 70 6.53 -10.68 -11.90
N ARG A 71 7.07 -10.24 -10.77
CA ARG A 71 6.27 -9.72 -9.65
C ARG A 71 5.45 -8.50 -10.06
N PHE A 72 6.03 -7.57 -10.81
CA PHE A 72 5.29 -6.42 -11.33
C PHE A 72 4.15 -6.84 -12.25
N ALA A 73 4.39 -7.79 -13.16
CA ALA A 73 3.34 -8.30 -14.04
C ALA A 73 2.15 -8.88 -13.24
N TYR A 74 2.42 -9.62 -12.16
CA TYR A 74 1.37 -10.10 -11.25
C TYR A 74 0.64 -8.94 -10.58
N ILE A 75 1.35 -7.98 -9.99
CA ILE A 75 0.72 -6.84 -9.31
C ILE A 75 -0.19 -6.06 -10.27
N ILE A 76 0.27 -5.78 -11.49
CA ILE A 76 -0.48 -5.03 -12.51
C ILE A 76 -1.73 -5.81 -12.92
N LEU A 77 -1.58 -7.09 -13.31
CA LEU A 77 -2.69 -7.90 -13.80
C LEU A 77 -3.79 -8.04 -12.74
N PHE A 78 -3.41 -8.40 -11.52
CA PHE A 78 -4.35 -8.54 -10.41
C PHE A 78 -4.92 -7.18 -9.97
N GLY A 79 -4.12 -6.11 -10.02
CA GLY A 79 -4.56 -4.75 -9.71
C GLY A 79 -5.67 -4.26 -10.63
N ILE A 80 -5.52 -4.45 -11.95
CA ILE A 80 -6.57 -4.12 -12.93
C ILE A 80 -7.86 -4.87 -12.59
N VAL A 81 -7.75 -6.19 -12.34
CA VAL A 81 -8.92 -7.00 -11.97
C VAL A 81 -9.58 -6.46 -10.69
N GLY A 82 -8.80 -6.11 -9.67
CA GLY A 82 -9.32 -5.56 -8.42
C GLY A 82 -10.09 -4.25 -8.63
N VAL A 83 -9.52 -3.33 -9.40
CA VAL A 83 -10.17 -2.04 -9.71
C VAL A 83 -11.47 -2.25 -10.49
N LEU A 84 -11.50 -3.18 -11.45
CA LEU A 84 -12.70 -3.48 -12.23
C LEU A 84 -13.80 -4.13 -11.38
N ILE A 85 -13.46 -5.06 -10.48
CA ILE A 85 -14.43 -5.65 -9.54
C ILE A 85 -15.00 -4.56 -8.64
N ARG A 86 -14.17 -3.68 -8.10
CA ARG A 86 -14.60 -2.54 -7.27
C ARG A 86 -15.57 -1.63 -8.03
N TYR A 87 -15.21 -1.27 -9.26
CA TYR A 87 -16.06 -0.44 -10.12
C TYR A 87 -17.43 -1.11 -10.36
N MET A 88 -17.43 -2.40 -10.69
CA MET A 88 -18.66 -3.15 -10.92
C MET A 88 -19.52 -3.25 -9.66
N ALA A 89 -18.91 -3.52 -8.50
CA ALA A 89 -19.60 -3.54 -7.22
C ALA A 89 -20.29 -2.18 -6.96
N ASN A 90 -19.58 -1.07 -7.19
CA ASN A 90 -20.16 0.26 -7.05
C ASN A 90 -21.35 0.49 -7.98
N ALA A 91 -21.23 0.10 -9.25
CA ALA A 91 -22.32 0.22 -10.21
C ALA A 91 -23.57 -0.57 -9.80
N LEU A 92 -23.40 -1.80 -9.26
CA LEU A 92 -24.51 -2.63 -8.78
C LEU A 92 -25.23 -2.01 -7.58
N PHE A 93 -24.49 -1.48 -6.61
CA PHE A 93 -25.06 -0.84 -5.43
C PHE A 93 -25.80 0.46 -5.78
N VAL A 94 -25.25 1.30 -6.65
CA VAL A 94 -25.91 2.54 -7.08
C VAL A 94 -27.25 2.24 -7.78
N ARG A 95 -27.33 1.14 -8.53
CA ARG A 95 -28.56 0.70 -9.21
C ARG A 95 -29.59 0.11 -8.25
N GLY A 96 -29.17 -0.54 -7.16
CA GLY A 96 -30.06 -1.21 -6.20
C GLY A 96 -30.49 -0.37 -4.99
N PHE A 97 -29.61 0.46 -4.44
CA PHE A 97 -29.77 1.09 -3.12
C PHE A 97 -29.97 2.61 -3.14
N HIS A 98 -30.32 3.20 -4.29
CA HIS A 98 -30.53 4.66 -4.48
C HIS A 98 -29.34 5.54 -4.03
N LYS A 99 -28.56 6.05 -4.99
CA LYS A 99 -27.56 7.17 -4.88
C LYS A 99 -26.49 7.15 -3.78
N ASP A 100 -26.59 6.32 -2.75
CA ASP A 100 -25.69 6.33 -1.60
C ASP A 100 -24.52 5.36 -1.81
N SER A 101 -23.43 5.89 -2.40
CA SER A 101 -22.21 5.15 -2.76
C SER A 101 -21.51 4.49 -1.56
N PHE A 102 -21.71 5.01 -0.34
CA PHE A 102 -20.98 4.58 0.86
C PHE A 102 -21.25 3.12 1.26
N TRP A 103 -22.42 2.56 0.93
CA TRP A 103 -22.72 1.15 1.20
C TRP A 103 -21.83 0.21 0.38
N SER A 104 -21.58 0.56 -0.88
CA SER A 104 -20.67 -0.20 -1.73
C SER A 104 -19.28 -0.24 -1.12
N THR A 105 -18.75 0.93 -0.73
CA THR A 105 -17.41 1.08 -0.16
C THR A 105 -17.24 0.29 1.14
N ALA A 106 -18.22 0.33 2.05
CA ALA A 106 -18.19 -0.49 3.26
C ALA A 106 -18.13 -1.99 2.94
N VAL A 107 -18.99 -2.47 2.03
CA VAL A 107 -19.08 -3.90 1.71
C VAL A 107 -17.79 -4.42 1.08
N ILE A 108 -17.24 -3.73 0.08
CA ILE A 108 -15.98 -4.16 -0.56
C ILE A 108 -14.82 -4.18 0.44
N ASN A 109 -14.75 -3.20 1.35
CA ASN A 109 -13.68 -3.13 2.34
C ASN A 109 -13.81 -4.25 3.38
N ILE A 110 -15.03 -4.56 3.85
CA ILE A 110 -15.28 -5.67 4.78
C ILE A 110 -14.95 -7.03 4.13
N ILE A 111 -15.37 -7.24 2.88
CA ILE A 111 -15.03 -8.46 2.12
C ILE A 111 -13.50 -8.55 1.94
N GLY A 112 -12.85 -7.45 1.59
CA GLY A 112 -11.39 -7.37 1.45
C GLY A 112 -10.66 -7.70 2.74
N SER A 113 -11.14 -7.20 3.88
CA SER A 113 -10.66 -7.55 5.22
C SER A 113 -10.81 -9.04 5.55
N ALA A 114 -11.89 -9.68 5.13
CA ALA A 114 -12.03 -11.13 5.28
C ALA A 114 -10.98 -11.88 4.44
N ILE A 115 -10.81 -11.49 3.19
CA ILE A 115 -9.89 -12.14 2.25
C ILE A 115 -8.44 -11.94 2.69
N ILE A 116 -8.06 -10.75 3.17
CA ILE A 116 -6.68 -10.49 3.62
C ILE A 116 -6.32 -11.33 4.84
N GLY A 117 -7.26 -11.52 5.78
CA GLY A 117 -7.06 -12.39 6.94
C GLY A 117 -6.82 -13.86 6.53
N PHE A 118 -7.58 -14.35 5.55
CA PHE A 118 -7.40 -15.70 5.00
C PHE A 118 -6.06 -15.84 4.27
N LEU A 119 -5.74 -14.89 3.38
CA LEU A 119 -4.49 -14.89 2.61
C LEU A 119 -3.25 -14.72 3.49
N HIS A 120 -3.37 -14.00 4.61
CA HIS A 120 -2.29 -13.89 5.59
C HIS A 120 -1.92 -15.28 6.14
N VAL A 121 -2.90 -16.07 6.59
CA VAL A 121 -2.62 -17.41 7.15
C VAL A 121 -2.09 -18.36 6.07
N VAL A 122 -2.76 -18.43 4.91
CA VAL A 122 -2.37 -19.39 3.85
C VAL A 122 -1.05 -18.98 3.18
N GLY A 123 -0.89 -17.71 2.84
CA GLY A 123 0.24 -17.21 2.06
C GLY A 123 1.46 -16.80 2.88
N VAL A 124 1.28 -16.35 4.13
CA VAL A 124 2.39 -15.88 4.99
C VAL A 124 2.75 -16.94 6.03
N GLU A 125 1.78 -17.41 6.82
CA GLU A 125 2.06 -18.36 7.92
C GLU A 125 2.37 -19.76 7.40
N LYS A 126 1.59 -20.26 6.45
CA LYS A 126 1.74 -21.62 5.89
C LYS A 126 2.67 -21.68 4.68
N LYS A 127 3.08 -20.52 4.12
CA LYS A 127 3.90 -20.40 2.90
C LYS A 127 3.37 -21.28 1.74
N ALA A 128 2.06 -21.47 1.65
CA ALA A 128 1.45 -22.36 0.67
C ALA A 128 1.38 -21.75 -0.74
N ILE A 129 1.69 -20.46 -0.89
CA ILE A 129 1.57 -19.69 -2.12
C ILE A 129 2.94 -19.14 -2.51
N ASN A 130 3.25 -19.17 -3.81
CA ASN A 130 4.46 -18.53 -4.36
C ASN A 130 4.51 -17.03 -4.02
N VAL A 131 5.71 -16.51 -3.76
CA VAL A 131 5.94 -15.11 -3.38
C VAL A 131 5.35 -14.11 -4.38
N ASN A 132 5.52 -14.33 -5.69
CA ASN A 132 5.04 -13.41 -6.72
C ASN A 132 3.51 -13.37 -6.78
N LEU A 133 2.87 -14.54 -6.69
CA LEU A 133 1.41 -14.64 -6.61
C LEU A 133 0.87 -14.00 -5.32
N ARG A 134 1.58 -14.14 -4.20
CA ARG A 134 1.22 -13.48 -2.94
C ARG A 134 1.21 -11.96 -3.09
N TYR A 135 2.23 -11.37 -3.73
CA TYR A 135 2.23 -9.92 -4.03
C TYR A 135 1.12 -9.54 -5.01
N GLY A 136 0.88 -10.33 -6.05
CA GLY A 136 -0.24 -10.14 -6.97
C GLY A 136 -1.59 -10.08 -6.26
N LEU A 137 -1.86 -11.00 -5.33
CA LEU A 137 -3.11 -11.05 -4.59
C LEU A 137 -3.22 -9.95 -3.52
N LEU A 138 -2.20 -9.76 -2.68
CA LEU A 138 -2.26 -8.81 -1.57
C LEU A 138 -2.14 -7.36 -2.04
N VAL A 139 -1.14 -7.06 -2.86
CA VAL A 139 -0.85 -5.68 -3.30
C VAL A 139 -1.65 -5.33 -4.54
N GLY A 140 -1.71 -6.22 -5.52
CA GLY A 140 -2.48 -6.00 -6.75
C GLY A 140 -3.99 -6.10 -6.49
N LEU A 141 -4.52 -7.31 -6.36
CA LEU A 141 -5.95 -7.58 -6.31
C LEU A 141 -6.63 -6.85 -5.15
N LEU A 142 -6.17 -7.08 -3.92
CA LEU A 142 -6.79 -6.48 -2.73
C LEU A 142 -6.57 -4.97 -2.66
N GLY A 143 -5.39 -4.47 -3.08
CA GLY A 143 -5.11 -3.04 -3.14
C GLY A 143 -5.99 -2.32 -4.18
N GLY A 144 -6.27 -2.95 -5.32
CA GLY A 144 -7.20 -2.42 -6.33
C GLY A 144 -8.67 -2.58 -5.95
N PHE A 145 -9.02 -3.66 -5.26
CA PHE A 145 -10.40 -3.99 -4.87
C PHE A 145 -10.91 -3.17 -3.68
N THR A 146 -10.08 -2.95 -2.66
CA THR A 146 -10.43 -2.14 -1.49
C THR A 146 -10.07 -0.68 -1.69
N THR A 147 -10.64 0.24 -0.89
CA THR A 147 -10.30 1.66 -0.98
C THR A 147 -10.46 2.39 0.35
N PHE A 148 -9.38 3.01 0.81
CA PHE A 148 -9.43 3.94 1.95
C PHE A 148 -9.83 5.35 1.50
N SER A 149 -9.39 5.81 0.33
CA SER A 149 -9.73 7.15 -0.17
C SER A 149 -11.22 7.29 -0.47
N GLY A 150 -11.86 6.25 -1.02
CA GLY A 150 -13.32 6.22 -1.19
C GLY A 150 -14.05 6.30 0.14
N TYR A 151 -13.58 5.54 1.14
CA TYR A 151 -14.13 5.57 2.50
C TYR A 151 -14.02 6.96 3.15
N ALA A 152 -12.86 7.61 3.00
CA ALA A 152 -12.64 8.96 3.55
C ALA A 152 -13.57 9.98 2.89
N LEU A 153 -13.69 9.95 1.55
CA LEU A 153 -14.59 10.83 0.81
C LEU A 153 -16.05 10.60 1.20
N ASP A 154 -16.51 9.34 1.25
CA ASP A 154 -17.86 8.98 1.67
C ASP A 154 -18.18 9.49 3.08
N SER A 155 -17.21 9.41 4.00
CA SER A 155 -17.34 9.93 5.36
C SER A 155 -17.57 11.43 5.37
N VAL A 156 -16.75 12.20 4.63
CA VAL A 156 -16.88 13.66 4.53
C VAL A 156 -18.22 14.04 3.90
N LEU A 157 -18.59 13.41 2.77
CA LEU A 157 -19.84 13.70 2.06
C LEU A 157 -21.08 13.43 2.92
N LEU A 158 -21.04 12.42 3.81
CA LEU A 158 -22.12 12.18 4.77
C LEU A 158 -22.29 13.33 5.78
N PHE A 159 -21.19 13.92 6.25
CA PHE A 159 -21.21 15.05 7.16
C PHE A 159 -21.61 16.37 6.47
N GLU A 160 -21.29 16.54 5.19
CA GLU A 160 -21.63 17.73 4.41
C GLU A 160 -23.12 17.88 4.10
N LYS A 161 -23.91 16.80 4.13
CA LYS A 161 -25.34 16.83 3.78
C LYS A 161 -26.22 17.69 4.72
N LYS A 162 -25.66 18.31 5.79
CA LYS A 162 -26.32 19.23 6.76
C LYS A 162 -27.69 18.80 7.31
N GLN A 163 -28.03 17.52 7.21
CA GLN A 163 -29.26 16.95 7.77
C GLN A 163 -28.89 15.99 8.89
N THR A 164 -29.59 16.08 10.02
CA THR A 164 -29.36 15.27 11.23
C THR A 164 -29.29 13.77 10.93
N LYS A 165 -30.12 13.28 10.00
CA LYS A 165 -30.13 11.88 9.56
C LYS A 165 -28.77 11.44 8.98
N TYR A 166 -28.20 12.22 8.06
CA TYR A 166 -26.93 11.86 7.41
C TYR A 166 -25.75 12.04 8.35
N THR A 167 -25.79 12.99 9.29
CA THR A 167 -24.78 13.11 10.35
C THR A 167 -24.71 11.86 11.21
N ILE A 168 -25.86 11.34 11.67
CA ILE A 168 -25.90 10.11 12.48
C ILE A 168 -25.33 8.93 11.67
N ILE A 169 -25.78 8.76 10.43
CA ILE A 169 -25.25 7.70 9.53
C ILE A 169 -23.74 7.87 9.31
N GLY A 170 -23.27 9.10 9.11
CA GLY A 170 -21.85 9.44 8.95
C GLY A 170 -21.01 9.02 10.16
N VAL A 171 -21.46 9.31 11.38
CA VAL A 171 -20.78 8.86 12.61
C VAL A 171 -20.71 7.34 12.67
N PHE A 172 -21.82 6.65 12.41
CA PHE A 172 -21.82 5.18 12.41
C PHE A 172 -20.91 4.62 11.33
N TYR A 173 -20.97 5.12 10.11
CA TYR A 173 -20.12 4.69 9.01
C TYR A 173 -18.62 4.89 9.32
N TYR A 174 -18.27 6.06 9.84
CA TYR A 174 -16.89 6.42 10.20
C TYR A 174 -16.30 5.53 11.31
N ILE A 175 -17.12 5.12 12.29
CA ILE A 175 -16.63 4.30 13.40
C ILE A 175 -16.75 2.81 13.08
N LEU A 176 -17.93 2.35 12.66
CA LEU A 176 -18.22 0.93 12.54
C LEU A 176 -17.53 0.28 11.35
N SER A 177 -17.34 0.99 10.23
CA SER A 177 -16.72 0.41 9.02
C SER A 177 -15.29 -0.10 9.29
N PRO A 178 -14.34 0.70 9.81
CA PRO A 178 -13.00 0.20 10.12
C PRO A 178 -12.99 -0.82 11.26
N VAL A 179 -13.84 -0.65 12.28
CA VAL A 179 -13.95 -1.61 13.40
C VAL A 179 -14.43 -2.98 12.90
N ALA A 180 -15.44 -3.00 12.03
CA ALA A 180 -15.92 -4.22 11.39
C ALA A 180 -14.85 -4.86 10.52
N GLY A 181 -14.10 -4.08 9.74
CA GLY A 181 -12.96 -4.58 8.96
C GLY A 181 -11.90 -5.27 9.83
N ILE A 182 -11.52 -4.66 10.96
CA ILE A 182 -10.58 -5.27 11.92
C ILE A 182 -11.16 -6.56 12.50
N ALA A 183 -12.40 -6.53 13.00
CA ALA A 183 -13.06 -7.69 13.60
C ALA A 183 -13.15 -8.86 12.62
N VAL A 184 -13.56 -8.61 11.38
CA VAL A 184 -13.67 -9.61 10.32
C VAL A 184 -12.30 -10.18 9.94
N THR A 185 -11.26 -9.34 9.89
CA THR A 185 -9.88 -9.81 9.66
C THR A 185 -9.45 -10.79 10.76
N LEU A 186 -9.69 -10.45 12.03
CA LEU A 186 -9.36 -11.31 13.18
C LEU A 186 -10.12 -12.64 13.14
N ILE A 187 -11.43 -12.60 12.86
CA ILE A 187 -12.28 -13.78 12.72
C ILE A 187 -11.75 -14.67 11.59
N SER A 188 -11.44 -14.07 10.44
CA SER A 188 -10.93 -14.79 9.27
C SER A 188 -9.61 -15.50 9.57
N ILE A 189 -8.67 -14.82 10.24
CA ILE A 189 -7.39 -15.41 10.67
C ILE A 189 -7.64 -16.59 11.62
N HIS A 190 -8.48 -16.40 12.65
CA HIS A 190 -8.74 -17.44 13.65
C HIS A 190 -9.41 -18.67 13.02
N LEU A 191 -10.41 -18.44 12.16
CA LEU A 191 -11.13 -19.48 11.45
C LEU A 191 -10.18 -20.26 10.53
N THR A 192 -9.35 -19.56 9.75
CA THR A 192 -8.39 -20.17 8.83
C THR A 192 -7.36 -21.01 9.58
N ARG A 193 -6.81 -20.52 10.70
CA ARG A 193 -5.89 -21.31 11.53
C ARG A 193 -6.52 -22.58 12.08
N ARG A 194 -7.80 -22.52 12.49
CA ARG A 194 -8.54 -23.69 12.99
C ARG A 194 -8.70 -24.75 11.90
N PHE A 195 -8.97 -24.34 10.67
CA PHE A 195 -9.04 -25.26 9.53
C PHE A 195 -7.69 -25.91 9.19
N PHE A 196 -6.57 -25.19 9.35
CA PHE A 196 -5.22 -25.69 9.05
C PHE A 196 -4.43 -26.19 10.27
N ARG A 197 -5.10 -26.64 11.33
CA ARG A 197 -4.46 -27.27 12.49
C ARG A 197 -4.10 -28.71 12.07
N PRO A 198 -2.81 -29.06 11.85
CA PRO A 198 -2.46 -30.44 11.59
C PRO A 198 -2.79 -31.23 12.87
N GLU A 199 -3.54 -32.32 12.74
CA GLU A 199 -3.51 -33.37 13.77
C GLU A 199 -2.05 -33.66 14.06
N GLN A 200 -1.65 -33.49 15.31
CA GLN A 200 -0.39 -34.05 15.77
C GLN A 200 -0.54 -35.56 15.59
N ARG A 201 0.02 -36.13 14.52
CA ARG A 201 0.29 -37.56 14.49
C ARG A 201 1.17 -37.80 15.70
N GLN A 202 0.60 -38.49 16.69
CA GLN A 202 1.35 -39.11 17.77
C GLN A 202 2.54 -39.82 17.12
N GLN A 203 3.75 -39.37 17.42
CA GLN A 203 4.93 -40.20 17.13
C GLN A 203 4.69 -41.50 17.92
N PRO A 204 4.79 -42.69 17.30
CA PRO A 204 4.77 -43.92 18.06
C PRO A 204 5.91 -43.84 19.07
N ASN A 205 5.56 -43.95 20.34
CA ASN A 205 6.49 -43.99 21.46
C ASN A 205 7.42 -45.19 21.26
N HIS A 206 8.59 -44.99 20.66
CA HIS A 206 9.58 -46.06 20.49
C HIS A 206 10.41 -46.17 21.77
N ASN A 207 9.74 -46.56 22.86
CA ASN A 207 10.32 -46.93 24.14
C ASN A 207 9.66 -48.22 24.62
N ASN A 208 10.13 -49.36 24.10
CA ASN A 208 10.44 -50.61 24.81
C ASN A 208 10.40 -51.80 23.85
N SER A 209 11.58 -52.31 23.49
CA SER A 209 11.86 -53.74 23.35
C SER A 209 13.37 -53.92 23.48
N ASN A 210 13.88 -53.67 24.69
CA ASN A 210 15.01 -54.44 25.18
C ASN A 210 14.44 -55.82 25.49
N ASP A 211 14.59 -56.76 24.58
CA ASP A 211 14.50 -58.18 24.91
C ASP A 211 15.46 -58.96 24.00
N ASN A 212 16.54 -59.43 24.63
CA ASN A 212 17.24 -60.68 24.35
C ASN A 212 17.61 -60.99 22.90
N ASN A 213 18.85 -60.64 22.51
CA ASN A 213 19.66 -61.59 21.76
C ASN A 213 21.15 -61.39 22.04
N ASN A 214 21.55 -61.85 23.21
CA ASN A 214 22.92 -62.22 23.54
C ASN A 214 22.95 -63.75 23.53
N ASN A 215 23.26 -64.38 22.40
CA ASN A 215 23.94 -65.68 22.32
C ASN A 215 24.06 -66.17 20.87
N ASN A 216 25.24 -66.71 20.56
CA ASN A 216 25.61 -67.51 19.39
C ASN A 216 25.88 -66.76 18.08
N ASN A 217 27.14 -66.33 17.91
CA ASN A 217 28.00 -66.84 16.83
C ASN A 217 29.43 -66.27 16.98
N ASN A 218 30.13 -66.70 18.04
CA ASN A 218 31.57 -66.79 18.05
C ASN A 218 31.89 -68.27 18.22
N ASN A 219 32.09 -68.97 17.10
CA ASN A 219 32.88 -70.20 16.94
C ASN A 219 32.60 -70.77 15.54
N ASN A 220 33.42 -70.40 14.56
CA ASN A 220 34.21 -71.36 13.79
C ASN A 220 34.96 -70.68 12.66
N HIS A 221 36.18 -71.18 12.47
CA HIS A 221 37.08 -70.95 11.34
C HIS A 221 38.01 -69.73 11.44
N ASN A 222 39.08 -69.90 12.21
CA ASN A 222 40.46 -69.87 11.66
C ASN A 222 41.42 -70.50 12.68
N ASP A 223 41.48 -71.83 12.65
CA ASP A 223 42.68 -72.56 13.07
C ASP A 223 43.76 -72.33 12.01
N ILE A 224 44.78 -71.52 12.31
CA ILE A 224 46.15 -71.80 11.88
C ILE A 224 47.07 -71.52 13.08
N GLU A 225 47.31 -72.63 13.78
CA GLU A 225 48.50 -73.05 14.52
C GLU A 225 49.45 -72.02 15.17
N LEU A 226 49.57 -72.25 16.48
CA LEU A 226 50.63 -71.84 17.38
C LEU A 226 52.04 -72.25 16.91
N GLN A 227 52.98 -71.32 17.16
CA GLN A 227 54.30 -71.54 17.77
C GLN A 227 54.99 -72.90 17.57
N GLN A 228 56.14 -72.91 16.88
CA GLN A 228 57.45 -73.35 17.39
C GLN A 228 58.50 -73.47 16.26
N ARG A 229 59.39 -72.48 16.16
CA ARG A 229 60.86 -72.62 16.04
C ARG A 229 61.55 -71.26 16.04
#